data_AF-G5AII9-F1
#
_entry.id   AF-G5AII9-F1
#
_cell.length_a   1.000
_cell.length_b   1.000
_cell.length_c   1.000
_cell.angle_alpha   90.00
_cell.angle_beta   90.00
_cell.angle_gamma   90.00
#
_symmetry.space_group_name_H-M   'P 1'
#
loop_
_entity.id
_entity.type
_entity.pdbx_description
1 polymer ?
#
loop_
_entity_poly.entity_id
_entity_poly.type
_entity_poly.pdbx_seq_one_letter_code
_entity_poly.pdbx_strand_id
1 'polypeptide(L)'
;DVIEAIVYLHTFTPPVLLRNLKSHNVLISAEMQAKLTDIGATRSLPDSGSEVGMHRWLAPELISGRRYHSQPADIFAFGVLLSEFDMHNRPYDDALNNDGSQLDDLAILQQVASGNLRPTFSDTCPPIVLELAKQCMAQE
;
A
#
# COMPACT_ATOMS: atom_id res chain seq x y z
N ASP A 1 -9.46 -13.95 1.26
CA ASP A 1 -10.27 -12.72 1.40
C ASP A 1 -9.73 -11.52 0.60
N VAL A 2 -8.82 -10.69 1.15
CA VAL A 2 -8.41 -9.42 0.49
C VAL A 2 -7.85 -9.65 -0.92
N ILE A 3 -6.87 -10.55 -1.05
CA ILE A 3 -6.24 -10.82 -2.35
C ILE A 3 -7.22 -11.43 -3.37
N GLU A 4 -8.16 -12.27 -2.92
CA GLU A 4 -9.18 -12.85 -3.78
C GLU A 4 -10.13 -11.78 -4.33
N ALA A 5 -10.48 -10.79 -3.50
CA ALA A 5 -11.28 -9.65 -3.95
C ALA A 5 -10.53 -8.81 -5.00
N ILE A 6 -9.22 -8.57 -4.80
CA ILE A 6 -8.38 -7.86 -5.80
C ILE A 6 -8.36 -8.64 -7.12
N VAL A 7 -8.07 -9.95 -7.06
CA VAL A 7 -8.07 -10.83 -8.24
C VAL A 7 -9.42 -10.78 -8.94
N TYR A 8 -10.53 -10.88 -8.21
CA TYR A 8 -11.87 -10.79 -8.78
C TYR A 8 -12.08 -9.48 -9.56
N LEU A 9 -11.74 -8.33 -8.98
CA LEU A 9 -11.86 -7.01 -9.65
C LEU A 9 -10.98 -6.90 -10.91
N HIS A 10 -9.82 -7.53 -10.88
CA HIS A 10 -8.86 -7.55 -11.97
C HIS A 10 -9.29 -8.42 -13.16
N THR A 11 -10.31 -9.29 -13.00
CA THR A 11 -10.82 -10.15 -14.08
C THR A 11 -11.84 -9.46 -15.01
N PHE A 12 -12.31 -8.26 -14.66
CA PHE A 12 -13.27 -7.51 -15.46
C PHE A 12 -12.65 -6.94 -16.76
N THR A 13 -13.50 -6.59 -17.73
CA THR A 13 -13.08 -5.96 -18.99
C THR A 13 -13.85 -4.65 -19.23
N PRO A 14 -13.21 -3.47 -19.06
CA PRO A 14 -11.85 -3.27 -18.57
C PRO A 14 -11.68 -3.63 -17.09
N PRO A 15 -10.45 -3.92 -16.61
CA PRO A 15 -10.19 -4.26 -15.21
C PRO A 15 -10.66 -3.15 -14.26
N VAL A 16 -11.29 -3.55 -13.16
CA VAL A 16 -11.64 -2.61 -12.08
C VAL A 16 -10.44 -2.49 -11.15
N LEU A 17 -9.96 -1.26 -10.97
CA LEU A 17 -8.80 -0.95 -10.13
C LEU A 17 -9.26 -0.48 -8.75
N LEU A 18 -8.62 -0.97 -7.69
CA LEU A 18 -9.04 -0.66 -6.32
C LEU A 18 -8.70 0.79 -5.93
N ARG A 19 -7.48 1.24 -6.26
CA ARG A 19 -6.98 2.63 -6.11
C ARG A 19 -6.85 3.20 -4.70
N ASN A 20 -7.42 2.54 -3.69
CA ASN A 20 -7.45 3.06 -2.31
C ASN A 20 -7.31 1.93 -1.29
N LEU A 21 -6.36 1.01 -1.51
CA LEU A 21 -6.12 -0.12 -0.60
C LEU A 21 -5.39 0.37 0.66
N LYS A 22 -5.98 0.13 1.84
CA LYS A 22 -5.43 0.40 3.17
C LYS A 22 -6.24 -0.35 4.22
N SER A 23 -5.71 -0.57 5.42
CA SER A 23 -6.41 -1.31 6.50
C SER A 23 -7.81 -0.76 6.79
N HIS A 24 -7.98 0.57 6.79
CA HIS A 24 -9.28 1.23 7.01
C HIS A 24 -10.38 0.79 6.02
N ASN A 25 -9.98 0.36 4.82
CA ASN A 25 -10.91 -0.08 3.78
C ASN A 25 -11.08 -1.61 3.74
N VAL A 26 -10.52 -2.32 4.72
CA VAL A 26 -10.70 -3.75 4.93
C VAL A 26 -11.62 -3.94 6.14
N LEU A 27 -12.89 -4.21 5.90
CA LEU A 27 -13.89 -4.44 6.93
C LEU A 27 -13.92 -5.92 7.32
N ILE A 28 -14.18 -6.21 8.58
CA ILE A 28 -14.34 -7.59 9.07
C ILE A 28 -15.82 -7.84 9.36
N SER A 29 -16.41 -8.87 8.75
CA SER A 29 -17.80 -9.27 9.01
C SER A 29 -17.94 -10.00 10.35
N ALA A 30 -19.19 -10.23 10.78
CA ALA A 30 -19.48 -10.99 12.01
C ALA A 30 -18.94 -12.44 11.94
N GLU A 31 -18.78 -12.98 10.74
CA GLU A 31 -18.24 -14.31 10.44
C GLU A 31 -16.70 -14.32 10.30
N MET A 32 -16.02 -13.24 10.69
CA MET A 32 -14.56 -13.07 10.58
C MET A 32 -14.03 -13.09 9.14
N GLN A 33 -14.84 -12.65 8.17
CA GLN A 33 -14.44 -12.53 6.77
C GLN A 33 -14.04 -11.09 6.44
N ALA A 34 -12.91 -10.91 5.76
CA ALA A 34 -12.48 -9.59 5.29
C ALA A 34 -13.19 -9.19 3.98
N LYS A 35 -13.70 -7.96 3.94
CA LYS A 35 -14.41 -7.36 2.79
C LYS A 35 -13.83 -5.99 2.45
N LEU A 36 -13.63 -5.74 1.16
CA LEU A 36 -13.11 -4.46 0.68
C LEU A 36 -14.24 -3.44 0.48
N THR A 37 -14.00 -2.19 0.89
CA THR A 37 -14.87 -1.03 0.62
C THR A 37 -14.13 0.03 -0.21
N ASP A 38 -14.82 1.10 -0.60
CA ASP A 38 -14.29 2.28 -1.30
C ASP A 38 -13.59 1.97 -2.63
N ILE A 39 -14.09 0.94 -3.33
CA ILE A 39 -13.60 0.50 -4.63
C ILE A 39 -13.90 1.57 -5.68
N GLY A 40 -12.92 1.94 -6.50
CA GLY A 40 -13.13 2.82 -7.65
C GLY A 40 -13.34 4.30 -7.30
N ALA A 41 -13.12 4.71 -6.05
CA ALA A 41 -13.03 6.11 -5.70
C ALA A 41 -11.83 6.74 -6.44
N THR A 42 -12.10 7.57 -7.45
CA THR A 42 -11.09 8.43 -8.07
C THR A 42 -10.67 9.47 -7.05
N ARG A 43 -9.57 9.24 -6.35
CA ARG A 43 -8.90 10.30 -5.61
C ARG A 43 -8.08 11.11 -6.60
N SER A 44 -8.48 12.36 -6.80
CA SER A 44 -7.62 13.38 -7.39
C SER A 44 -6.32 13.42 -6.59
N LEU A 45 -5.17 13.58 -7.25
CA LEU A 45 -3.93 13.90 -6.54
C LEU A 45 -4.16 15.19 -5.73
N PRO A 46 -3.76 15.27 -4.45
CA PRO A 46 -4.07 16.43 -3.63
C PRO A 46 -3.24 17.65 -4.01
N ASP A 47 -3.89 18.81 -4.03
CA ASP A 47 -3.24 20.14 -4.06
C ASP A 47 -2.73 20.59 -2.68
N SER A 48 -2.81 19.77 -1.62
CA SER A 48 -2.45 20.19 -0.25
C SER A 48 -1.87 19.08 0.64
N GLY A 49 -0.90 19.45 1.47
CA GLY A 49 -0.04 18.57 2.28
C GLY A 49 -0.73 17.66 3.30
N SER A 50 -2.01 17.89 3.62
CA SER A 50 -2.78 17.11 4.61
C SER A 50 -3.26 15.75 4.09
N GLU A 51 -3.36 15.55 2.77
CA GLU A 51 -3.74 14.27 2.19
C GLU A 51 -2.52 13.37 1.88
N VAL A 52 -1.30 13.90 1.94
CA VAL A 52 -0.06 13.18 1.59
C VAL A 52 0.12 11.90 2.42
N GLY A 53 -0.22 11.91 3.71
CA GLY A 53 -0.19 10.72 4.57
C GLY A 53 -1.14 9.59 4.16
N MET A 54 -2.16 9.86 3.33
CA MET A 54 -3.05 8.82 2.79
C MET A 54 -2.43 8.02 1.63
N HIS A 55 -1.25 8.41 1.15
CA HIS A 55 -0.62 7.87 -0.05
C HIS A 55 0.51 6.87 0.23
N ARG A 56 0.73 6.48 1.50
CA ARG A 56 1.82 5.56 1.87
C ARG A 56 1.72 4.18 1.18
N TRP A 57 0.53 3.78 0.73
CA TRP A 57 0.31 2.54 -0.03
C TRP A 57 0.53 2.70 -1.54
N LEU A 58 0.84 3.91 -2.04
CA LEU A 58 1.04 4.12 -3.46
C LEU A 58 2.30 3.43 -3.97
N ALA A 59 2.18 2.91 -5.18
CA ALA A 59 3.29 2.33 -5.91
C ALA A 59 4.29 3.41 -6.40
N PRO A 60 5.60 3.12 -6.47
CA PRO A 60 6.65 4.08 -6.83
C PRO A 60 6.39 4.80 -8.17
N GLU A 61 5.84 4.11 -9.16
CA GLU A 61 5.53 4.64 -10.48
C GLU A 61 4.36 5.64 -10.48
N LEU A 62 3.44 5.53 -9.52
CA LEU A 62 2.35 6.48 -9.31
C LEU A 62 2.84 7.72 -8.58
N ILE A 63 3.66 7.54 -7.55
CA ILE A 63 4.29 8.65 -6.81
C ILE A 63 5.14 9.49 -7.76
N SER A 64 5.89 8.84 -8.65
CA SER A 64 6.74 9.51 -9.63
C SER A 64 5.97 10.14 -10.80
N GLY A 65 4.66 9.95 -10.90
CA GLY A 65 3.85 10.40 -12.04
C GLY A 65 4.21 9.75 -13.38
N ARG A 66 4.96 8.63 -13.38
CA ARG A 66 5.49 7.98 -14.59
C ARG A 66 4.46 7.10 -15.30
N ARG A 67 3.46 6.63 -14.57
CA ARG A 67 2.42 5.71 -15.04
C ARG A 67 1.07 6.11 -14.47
N TYR A 68 0.02 5.75 -15.18
CA TYR A 68 -1.34 5.76 -14.63
C TYR A 68 -1.56 4.54 -13.74
N HIS A 69 -2.54 4.62 -12.83
CA HIS A 69 -2.93 3.49 -11.97
C HIS A 69 -3.22 2.24 -12.80
N SER A 70 -2.66 1.11 -12.37
CA SER A 70 -2.73 -0.17 -13.07
C SER A 70 -2.85 -1.32 -12.08
N GLN A 71 -3.08 -2.53 -12.58
CA GLN A 71 -3.20 -3.74 -11.74
C GLN A 71 -1.95 -3.98 -10.87
N PRO A 72 -0.70 -3.86 -11.38
CA PRO A 72 0.50 -3.94 -10.54
C PRO A 72 0.52 -2.95 -9.36
N ALA A 73 -0.05 -1.75 -9.53
CA ALA A 73 -0.10 -0.78 -8.43
C ALA A 73 -1.00 -1.23 -7.27
N ASP A 74 -2.11 -1.94 -7.56
CA ASP A 74 -2.94 -2.56 -6.52
C ASP A 74 -2.18 -3.71 -5.81
N ILE A 75 -1.33 -4.45 -6.54
CA ILE A 75 -0.49 -5.51 -5.96
C ILE A 75 0.60 -4.92 -5.06
N PHE A 76 1.24 -3.82 -5.47
CA PHE A 76 2.18 -3.11 -4.62
C PHE A 76 1.52 -2.65 -3.32
N ALA A 77 0.34 -2.01 -3.43
CA ALA A 77 -0.42 -1.56 -2.27
C ALA A 77 -0.82 -2.72 -1.34
N PHE A 78 -1.07 -3.91 -1.90
CA PHE A 78 -1.33 -5.12 -1.10
C PHE A 78 -0.09 -5.55 -0.31
N GLY A 79 1.11 -5.49 -0.90
CA GLY A 79 2.36 -5.74 -0.18
C GLY A 79 2.57 -4.76 0.98
N VAL A 80 2.25 -3.48 0.78
CA VAL A 80 2.28 -2.47 1.87
C VAL A 80 1.22 -2.77 2.93
N LEU A 81 0.02 -3.19 2.56
CA LEU A 81 -1.03 -3.59 3.51
C LEU A 81 -0.60 -4.77 4.40
N LEU A 82 0.15 -5.74 3.86
CA LEU A 82 0.68 -6.85 4.66
C LEU A 82 1.63 -6.36 5.76
N SER A 83 2.45 -5.34 5.49
CA SER A 83 3.31 -4.74 6.52
C SER A 83 2.51 -4.07 7.63
N GLU A 84 1.41 -3.40 7.27
CA GLU A 84 0.51 -2.74 8.22
C GLU A 84 -0.18 -3.77 9.14
N PHE A 85 -0.58 -4.92 8.58
CA PHE A 85 -1.15 -6.01 9.38
C PHE A 85 -0.15 -6.64 10.34
N ASP A 86 1.10 -6.76 9.93
CA ASP A 86 2.16 -7.36 10.75
C ASP A 86 2.65 -6.41 11.84
N MET A 87 2.89 -5.15 11.50
CA MET A 87 3.41 -4.13 12.43
C MET A 87 2.33 -3.54 13.34
N HIS A 88 1.05 -3.75 13.03
CA HIS A 88 -0.08 -3.12 13.73
C HIS A 88 0.02 -1.59 13.83
N ASN A 89 0.72 -0.97 12.87
CA ASN A 89 0.94 0.46 12.80
C ASN A 89 0.90 0.91 11.34
N ARG A 90 0.82 2.22 11.10
CA ARG A 90 0.83 2.78 9.76
C ARG A 90 2.11 2.36 9.03
N PRO A 91 2.06 2.11 7.71
CA PRO A 91 3.26 1.80 6.95
C PRO A 91 4.32 2.89 7.13
N TYR A 92 5.58 2.49 7.29
CA TYR A 92 6.74 3.38 7.43
C TYR A 92 6.72 4.30 8.67
N ASP A 93 5.94 3.98 9.71
CA ASP A 93 5.87 4.81 10.95
C ASP A 93 7.19 4.75 11.76
N ASP A 94 8.01 3.72 11.52
CA ASP A 94 9.34 3.50 12.08
C ASP A 94 10.48 4.04 11.19
N ALA A 95 10.17 4.68 10.06
CA ALA A 95 11.18 5.26 9.18
C ALA A 95 11.77 6.54 9.82
N LEU A 96 13.08 6.53 10.07
CA LEU A 96 13.80 7.62 10.75
C LEU A 96 14.84 8.29 9.84
N ASN A 97 14.96 9.61 9.99
CA ASN A 97 16.03 10.42 9.42
C ASN A 97 17.37 10.09 10.09
N ASN A 98 18.46 10.59 9.51
CA ASN A 98 19.82 10.40 10.05
C ASN A 98 20.01 10.95 11.47
N ASP A 99 19.19 11.93 11.88
CA ASP A 99 19.20 12.52 13.21
C ASP A 99 18.28 11.81 14.21
N GLY A 100 17.62 10.73 13.79
CA GLY A 100 16.68 9.95 14.59
C GLY A 100 15.26 10.53 14.66
N SER A 101 14.98 11.64 13.99
CA SER A 101 13.61 12.16 13.84
C SER A 101 12.80 11.30 12.86
N GLN A 102 11.47 11.23 13.01
CA GLN A 102 10.62 10.51 12.04
C GLN A 102 10.64 11.21 10.68
N LEU A 103 10.65 10.43 9.59
CA LEU A 103 10.45 10.99 8.25
C LEU A 103 9.02 11.54 8.13
N ASP A 104 8.90 12.72 7.52
CA ASP A 104 7.60 13.23 7.11
C ASP A 104 7.04 12.46 5.90
N ASP A 105 5.74 12.62 5.65
CA ASP A 105 5.03 11.90 4.59
C ASP A 105 5.66 12.14 3.20
N LEU A 106 6.10 13.36 2.91
CA LEU A 106 6.68 13.70 1.61
C LEU A 106 8.03 13.02 1.41
N ALA A 107 8.88 13.02 2.44
CA ALA A 107 10.17 12.35 2.44
C ALA A 107 10.00 10.84 2.25
N ILE A 108 9.02 10.22 2.92
CA ILE A 108 8.70 8.80 2.75
C ILE A 108 8.33 8.50 1.30
N LEU A 109 7.39 9.27 0.72
CA LEU A 109 6.98 9.08 -0.67
C LEU A 109 8.16 9.23 -1.64
N GLN A 110 9.03 10.21 -1.43
CA GLN A 110 10.23 10.40 -2.25
C GLN A 110 11.19 9.20 -2.17
N GLN A 111 11.44 8.65 -0.98
CA GLN A 111 12.32 7.49 -0.82
C GLN A 111 11.69 6.20 -1.37
N VAL A 112 10.37 6.05 -1.29
CA VAL A 112 9.66 4.92 -1.92
C VAL A 112 9.75 5.03 -3.45
N ALA A 113 9.51 6.23 -3.99
CA ALA A 113 9.60 6.51 -5.43
C ALA A 113 11.01 6.24 -6.00
N SER A 114 12.06 6.56 -5.24
CA SER A 114 13.45 6.28 -5.63
C SER A 114 13.88 4.82 -5.41
N GLY A 115 13.05 3.99 -4.78
CA GLY A 115 13.37 2.60 -4.46
C GLY A 115 14.23 2.41 -3.21
N ASN A 116 14.51 3.47 -2.45
CA ASN A 116 15.37 3.45 -1.27
C ASN A 116 14.63 3.00 0.00
N LEU A 117 13.31 3.05 0.01
CA LEU A 117 12.49 2.71 1.16
C LEU A 117 11.41 1.68 0.81
N ARG A 118 11.25 0.70 1.70
CA ARG A 118 10.17 -0.29 1.73
C ARG A 118 9.70 -0.44 3.17
N PRO A 119 8.44 -0.82 3.41
CA PRO A 119 7.94 -0.92 4.75
C PRO A 119 8.60 -2.11 5.45
N THR A 120 8.78 -1.96 6.75
CA THR A 120 9.39 -2.96 7.62
C THR A 120 8.36 -4.01 8.05
N PHE A 121 8.85 -5.13 8.54
CA PHE A 121 8.07 -6.20 9.15
C PHE A 121 8.70 -6.55 10.50
N SER A 122 7.89 -7.05 11.42
CA SER A 122 8.34 -7.54 12.72
C SER A 122 9.23 -8.77 12.58
N ASP A 123 10.09 -9.00 13.58
CA ASP A 123 10.93 -10.21 13.65
C ASP A 123 10.11 -11.50 13.77
N THR A 124 8.84 -11.39 14.16
CA THR A 124 7.90 -12.51 14.30
C THR A 124 7.05 -12.75 13.05
N CYS A 125 7.20 -11.94 12.00
CA CYS A 125 6.42 -12.06 10.78
C CYS A 125 6.62 -13.47 10.16
N PRO A 126 5.55 -14.20 9.82
CA PRO A 126 5.67 -15.49 9.15
C PRO A 126 6.49 -15.35 7.85
N PRO A 127 7.52 -16.19 7.62
CA PRO A 127 8.43 -16.03 6.47
C PRO A 127 7.70 -15.99 5.12
N ILE A 128 6.62 -16.76 4.99
CA ILE A 128 5.80 -16.81 3.77
C ILE A 128 5.06 -15.49 3.50
N VAL A 129 4.63 -14.78 4.54
CA VAL A 129 3.97 -13.47 4.42
C VAL A 129 4.99 -12.42 4.01
N LEU A 130 6.17 -12.44 4.65
CA LEU A 130 7.27 -11.54 4.32
C LEU A 130 7.75 -11.72 2.87
N GLU A 131 7.91 -12.97 2.43
CA GLU A 131 8.32 -13.28 1.05
C GLU A 131 7.26 -12.81 0.04
N LEU A 132 5.99 -13.10 0.30
CA LEU A 132 4.89 -12.64 -0.54
C LEU A 132 4.86 -11.11 -0.63
N ALA A 133 4.97 -10.41 0.50
CA ALA A 133 4.98 -8.95 0.51
C ALA A 133 6.16 -8.37 -0.27
N LYS A 134 7.35 -8.96 -0.15
CA LYS A 134 8.53 -8.57 -0.94
C LYS A 134 8.31 -8.78 -2.43
N GLN A 135 7.68 -9.88 -2.84
CA GLN A 135 7.34 -10.12 -4.25
C GLN A 135 6.31 -9.10 -4.75
N CYS A 136 5.29 -8.79 -3.95
CA CYS A 136 4.30 -7.78 -4.29
C CYS A 136 4.91 -6.38 -4.48
N MET A 137 5.96 -6.04 -3.73
CA MET A 137 6.63 -4.73 -3.77
C MET A 137 7.94 -4.73 -4.58
N ALA A 138 8.20 -5.79 -5.35
CA ALA A 138 9.37 -5.88 -6.21
C ALA A 138 9.28 -4.80 -7.30
N GLN A 139 10.43 -4.17 -7.59
CA GLN A 139 10.55 -3.16 -8.64
C GLN A 139 11.24 -3.85 -9.82
N GLU A 140 10.54 -3.99 -10.94
CA GLU A 140 11.16 -4.41 -12.21
C GLU A 140 12.02 -3.29 -12.81
#